data_AF-A0A4Q8TVC3-F1
#
_entry.id   AF-A0A4Q8TVC3-F1
#
_cell.length_a   1.000
_cell.length_b   1.000
_cell.length_c   1.000
_cell.angle_alpha   90.00
_cell.angle_beta   90.00
_cell.angle_gamma   90.00
#
_symmetry.space_group_name_H-M   'P 1'
#
loop_
_entity.id
_entity.type
_entity.pdbx_description
1 polymer ?
#
loop_
_entity_poly.entity_id
_entity_poly.type
_entity_poly.pdbx_seq_one_letter_code
_entity_poly.pdbx_strand_id
1 'polypeptide(L)'
;MPLNWNDHIIQRVNRARTLNLLSAKHRLVIVCVWLFLGLHFLGNEAFAQPPVVYDIKGVTQDKLRSNIRLYLQSLDVEKGLLREPYWQDEVGAAVASAVEPFGYYNSETRVSFEEKDAVTVTVTLNAPLIINKVTREIIGAGREDSAFRARFNGLKLKEGDVLDQTIYESFKSSMFNYALSNGYFDYHWQATRLDLVRDEKQANVLLIAQSGPQYQFGELMFIGDDKAKAIIERLKPFKTGDAYSSAALADFNRRLNQSGYFTRVIARPVVSDADGLLVPIEVSLLHRPTDAFNVSVGAATDTGPRVRLGWERPWVNSRGHSASSDIFISAPEQSITADYRIPMKNITQDYASIEAGYQFIEYNNTSFESETLSLSAHRYWQRDGSPWQHDGSITYLQETYDQGEVSSNTTSLVLPGYSLTYRDKDDDININKGSYVQILAQIGQEGFGSDIDFAKAVVEATFIRTFGDVHRVSVRGELGAIKTNSFDEVPTSLRFFAGGDQSVRGFDYREISPTAEVIDPETGNLILDSIGGKYLATSSIEYAYQFTDGWRAAAFVDVGTATNDVNTTLTYSVGPGIHWLSPIGPVRFYIARGFAPDENTWQLHIMLGPEL
;
A
#
# COMPACT_ATOMS: atom_id res chain seq x y z
N MET A 1 1.49 15.68 -55.81
CA MET A 1 1.76 17.09 -56.17
C MET A 1 1.34 17.96 -54.99
N PRO A 2 1.98 19.12 -54.73
CA PRO A 2 3.17 19.68 -55.40
C PRO A 2 4.46 18.90 -54.95
N LEU A 3 5.74 19.26 -55.13
CA LEU A 3 6.45 20.48 -55.58
C LEU A 3 6.52 21.64 -54.53
N ASN A 4 7.50 22.54 -54.52
CA ASN A 4 8.94 22.40 -54.83
C ASN A 4 9.74 23.50 -54.09
N TRP A 5 10.79 23.12 -53.34
CA TRP A 5 11.91 24.00 -52.88
C TRP A 5 11.52 25.12 -51.85
N ASN A 6 12.46 25.73 -51.09
CA ASN A 6 13.91 25.56 -51.12
C ASN A 6 14.65 25.58 -49.75
N ASP A 7 15.72 24.78 -49.73
CA ASP A 7 17.03 24.98 -49.09
C ASP A 7 17.32 25.02 -47.57
N HIS A 8 18.53 24.51 -47.28
CA HIS A 8 19.43 24.80 -46.15
C HIS A 8 19.09 24.30 -44.73
N ILE A 9 20.00 23.70 -43.94
CA ILE A 9 21.34 23.12 -44.25
C ILE A 9 21.77 22.17 -43.10
N ILE A 10 22.38 21.00 -43.40
CA ILE A 10 23.39 20.22 -42.61
C ILE A 10 23.07 19.86 -41.12
N GLN A 11 23.20 18.62 -40.59
CA GLN A 11 24.10 17.50 -40.94
C GLN A 11 23.53 16.08 -40.65
N ARG A 12 24.13 15.11 -41.35
CA ARG A 12 23.78 13.68 -41.47
C ARG A 12 23.68 12.84 -40.19
N VAL A 13 22.76 11.85 -40.24
CA VAL A 13 22.91 10.51 -39.66
C VAL A 13 22.91 9.48 -40.80
N ASN A 14 23.75 8.43 -40.76
CA ASN A 14 23.36 7.11 -41.30
C ASN A 14 24.30 5.92 -40.96
N ARG A 15 23.67 4.86 -40.44
CA ARG A 15 23.87 3.39 -40.64
C ARG A 15 25.26 2.79 -40.95
N ALA A 16 25.57 1.70 -40.24
CA ALA A 16 26.52 0.66 -40.66
C ALA A 16 25.95 -0.77 -40.47
N ARG A 17 25.97 -1.57 -41.55
CA ARG A 17 25.85 -3.05 -41.65
C ARG A 17 26.09 -3.36 -43.14
N THR A 18 27.18 -3.99 -43.58
CA THR A 18 27.45 -5.44 -43.46
C THR A 18 28.91 -5.84 -43.84
N LEU A 19 29.34 -6.99 -43.29
CA LEU A 19 30.37 -7.96 -43.75
C LEU A 19 31.80 -7.52 -44.16
N ASN A 20 32.74 -7.95 -43.31
CA ASN A 20 33.87 -8.85 -43.62
C ASN A 20 34.74 -8.63 -44.87
N LEU A 21 35.95 -8.09 -44.66
CA LEU A 21 37.25 -8.68 -45.09
C LEU A 21 38.40 -7.74 -44.65
N LEU A 22 39.24 -8.09 -43.65
CA LEU A 22 40.62 -7.53 -43.50
C LEU A 22 41.48 -8.09 -42.34
N SER A 23 42.37 -9.04 -42.68
CA SER A 23 43.74 -9.24 -42.14
C SER A 23 44.02 -9.44 -40.63
N ALA A 24 45.11 -10.15 -40.34
CA ALA A 24 45.56 -10.49 -38.98
C ALA A 24 45.95 -9.28 -38.09
N LYS A 25 46.15 -8.08 -38.64
CA LYS A 25 46.55 -6.88 -37.87
C LYS A 25 45.51 -6.46 -36.82
N HIS A 26 44.23 -6.74 -37.05
CA HIS A 26 43.15 -6.40 -36.10
C HIS A 26 43.14 -7.26 -34.83
N ARG A 27 43.73 -8.48 -34.83
CA ARG A 27 43.84 -9.27 -33.59
C ARG A 27 44.77 -8.63 -32.57
N LEU A 28 45.83 -7.94 -33.01
CA LEU A 28 46.73 -7.23 -32.12
C LEU A 28 46.03 -6.02 -31.47
N VAL A 29 45.29 -5.23 -32.27
CA VAL A 29 44.53 -4.07 -31.76
C VAL A 29 43.42 -4.51 -30.80
N ILE A 30 42.68 -5.59 -31.12
CA ILE A 30 41.62 -6.10 -30.22
C ILE A 30 42.22 -6.64 -28.92
N VAL A 31 43.37 -7.34 -28.95
CA VAL A 31 44.07 -7.76 -27.72
C VAL A 31 44.57 -6.55 -26.93
N CYS A 32 45.11 -5.51 -27.57
CA CYS A 32 45.49 -4.27 -26.89
C CYS A 32 44.30 -3.50 -26.30
N VAL A 33 43.13 -3.51 -26.95
CA VAL A 33 41.91 -2.86 -26.45
C VAL A 33 41.29 -3.64 -25.29
N TRP A 34 41.29 -4.98 -25.33
CA TRP A 34 40.90 -5.81 -24.18
C TRP A 34 41.91 -5.74 -23.03
N LEU A 35 43.20 -5.52 -23.32
CA LEU A 35 44.20 -5.19 -22.29
C LEU A 35 43.96 -3.80 -21.70
N PHE A 36 43.59 -2.79 -22.49
CA PHE A 36 43.30 -1.44 -21.97
C PHE A 36 42.00 -1.40 -21.15
N LEU A 37 40.95 -2.10 -21.58
CA LEU A 37 39.72 -2.27 -20.79
C LEU A 37 39.96 -3.15 -19.55
N GLY A 38 40.83 -4.15 -19.64
CA GLY A 38 41.30 -4.93 -18.48
C GLY A 38 42.07 -4.08 -17.47
N LEU A 39 43.00 -3.22 -17.93
CA LEU A 39 43.74 -2.28 -17.08
C LEU A 39 42.88 -1.13 -16.50
N HIS A 40 41.61 -1.02 -16.89
CA HIS A 40 40.64 -0.11 -16.26
C HIS A 40 39.51 -0.86 -15.52
N PHE A 41 39.53 -2.20 -15.52
CA PHE A 41 38.83 -3.03 -14.52
C PHE A 41 39.76 -3.57 -13.42
N LEU A 42 41.07 -3.31 -13.51
CA LEU A 42 41.87 -3.00 -12.32
C LEU A 42 41.45 -1.62 -11.79
N GLY A 43 40.24 -1.54 -11.26
CA GLY A 43 39.90 -0.46 -10.34
C GLY A 43 40.84 -0.54 -9.14
N ASN A 44 41.13 0.60 -8.52
CA ASN A 44 41.62 0.56 -7.15
C ASN A 44 40.51 -0.06 -6.31
N GLU A 45 40.64 -1.33 -5.96
CA GLU A 45 40.28 -1.77 -4.62
C GLU A 45 41.13 -0.91 -3.68
N ALA A 46 40.56 0.22 -3.28
CA ALA A 46 40.95 0.88 -2.07
C ALA A 46 40.68 -0.15 -0.97
N PHE A 47 41.73 -0.88 -0.59
CA PHE A 47 41.74 -1.75 0.58
C PHE A 47 41.52 -0.86 1.80
N ALA A 48 40.26 -0.54 2.06
CA ALA A 48 39.81 0.06 3.30
C ALA A 48 40.30 -0.87 4.41
N GLN A 49 41.34 -0.45 5.14
CA GLN A 49 41.94 -1.29 6.15
C GLN A 49 40.85 -1.71 7.14
N PRO A 50 40.80 -2.99 7.55
CA PRO A 50 39.74 -3.45 8.45
C PRO A 50 39.75 -2.57 9.71
N PRO A 51 38.62 -1.91 10.04
CA PRO A 51 38.60 -0.82 11.01
C PRO A 51 39.11 -1.30 12.37
N VAL A 52 39.89 -0.47 13.04
CA VAL A 52 40.59 -0.86 14.27
C VAL A 52 39.58 -1.32 15.33
N VAL A 53 39.70 -2.59 15.73
CA VAL A 53 38.87 -3.17 16.78
C VAL A 53 39.49 -2.84 18.14
N TYR A 54 38.95 -1.81 18.78
CA TYR A 54 39.33 -1.39 20.12
C TYR A 54 38.60 -2.23 21.20
N ASP A 55 39.35 -2.89 22.08
CA ASP A 55 38.78 -3.46 23.31
C ASP A 55 38.79 -2.41 24.43
N ILE A 56 37.61 -1.91 24.78
CA ILE A 56 37.43 -0.86 25.78
C ILE A 56 37.30 -1.52 27.15
N LYS A 57 38.27 -1.28 28.04
CA LYS A 57 38.33 -1.78 29.42
C LYS A 57 38.16 -0.62 30.43
N GLY A 58 37.65 -0.92 31.62
CA GLY A 58 37.43 0.07 32.70
C GLY A 58 36.03 0.72 32.73
N VAL A 59 35.24 0.60 31.66
CA VAL A 59 33.86 1.12 31.60
C VAL A 59 32.85 -0.03 31.60
N THR A 60 31.97 -0.05 32.61
CA THR A 60 30.95 -1.09 32.80
C THR A 60 29.56 -0.72 32.26
N GLN A 61 29.32 0.56 31.94
CA GLN A 61 28.02 1.04 31.46
C GLN A 61 27.96 0.98 29.92
N ASP A 62 27.04 0.18 29.37
CA ASP A 62 26.95 -0.06 27.92
C ASP A 62 26.70 1.20 27.08
N LYS A 63 25.95 2.19 27.60
CA LYS A 63 25.72 3.50 26.94
C LYS A 63 27.05 4.22 26.70
N LEU A 64 27.92 4.27 27.72
CA LEU A 64 29.25 4.87 27.66
C LEU A 64 30.22 4.04 26.80
N ARG A 65 30.28 2.72 27.01
CA ARG A 65 31.16 1.83 26.23
C ARG A 65 30.83 1.85 24.73
N SER A 66 29.55 2.02 24.39
CA SER A 66 29.10 2.18 22.99
C SER A 66 29.43 3.56 22.43
N ASN A 67 29.24 4.64 23.21
CA ASN A 67 29.59 5.99 22.74
C ASN A 67 31.10 6.14 22.52
N ILE A 68 31.93 5.62 23.43
CA ILE A 68 33.39 5.57 23.27
C ILE A 68 33.77 4.83 22.00
N ARG A 69 33.13 3.68 21.70
CA ARG A 69 33.39 2.94 20.46
C ARG A 69 33.10 3.78 19.20
N LEU A 70 32.01 4.55 19.18
CA LEU A 70 31.66 5.39 18.03
C LEU A 70 32.70 6.50 17.79
N TYR A 71 33.16 7.18 18.85
CA TYR A 71 34.20 8.19 18.74
C TYR A 71 35.52 7.58 18.26
N LEU A 72 35.95 6.45 18.82
CA LEU A 72 37.16 5.74 18.38
C LEU A 72 37.06 5.20 16.94
N GLN A 73 35.86 4.88 16.46
CA GLN A 73 35.60 4.48 15.07
C GLN A 73 35.55 5.67 14.09
N SER A 74 35.42 6.91 14.58
CA SER A 74 35.56 8.12 13.75
C SER A 74 37.00 8.61 13.58
N LEU A 75 37.96 8.01 14.28
CA LEU A 75 39.39 8.22 14.03
C LEU A 75 39.81 7.39 12.80
N ASP A 76 39.96 8.06 11.67
CA ASP A 76 40.48 7.48 10.43
C ASP A 76 42.01 7.35 10.52
N VAL A 77 42.47 6.25 11.14
CA VAL A 77 43.88 6.03 11.50
C VAL A 77 44.32 4.60 11.21
N GLU A 78 45.47 4.45 10.54
CA GLU A 78 46.10 3.16 10.36
C GLU A 78 46.61 2.60 11.69
N LYS A 79 46.33 1.32 11.95
CA LYS A 79 46.65 0.60 13.19
C LYS A 79 48.11 0.71 13.65
N GLY A 80 49.05 0.86 12.72
CA GLY A 80 50.47 1.05 13.02
C GLY A 80 50.79 2.39 13.68
N LEU A 81 50.07 3.45 13.28
CA LEU A 81 50.29 4.84 13.73
C LEU A 81 49.78 5.09 15.15
N LEU A 82 48.85 4.26 15.65
CA LEU A 82 48.34 4.32 17.04
C LEU A 82 49.43 4.17 18.12
N ARG A 83 50.65 3.76 17.74
CA ARG A 83 51.82 3.70 18.64
C ARG A 83 52.52 5.05 18.79
N GLU A 84 52.28 6.01 17.91
CA GLU A 84 52.84 7.36 17.97
C GLU A 84 52.16 8.19 19.08
N PRO A 85 52.87 9.13 19.75
CA PRO A 85 52.28 9.93 20.83
C PRO A 85 51.04 10.72 20.37
N TYR A 86 51.10 11.33 19.19
CA TYR A 86 50.00 12.12 18.62
C TYR A 86 48.69 11.32 18.56
N TRP A 87 48.72 10.08 18.06
CA TRP A 87 47.53 9.24 17.96
C TRP A 87 47.08 8.66 19.31
N GLN A 88 47.97 8.56 20.30
CA GLN A 88 47.55 8.24 21.68
C GLN A 88 46.83 9.44 22.33
N ASP A 89 47.28 10.66 22.06
CA ASP A 89 46.62 11.90 22.51
C ASP A 89 45.25 12.08 21.82
N GLU A 90 45.13 11.86 20.51
CA GLU A 90 43.86 11.89 19.77
C GLU A 90 42.88 10.80 20.25
N VAL A 91 43.36 9.57 20.52
CA VAL A 91 42.54 8.53 21.18
C VAL A 91 42.11 8.97 22.58
N GLY A 92 42.98 9.64 23.33
CA GLY A 92 42.66 10.23 24.63
C GLY A 92 41.55 11.29 24.53
N ALA A 93 41.66 12.21 23.58
CA ALA A 93 40.69 13.26 23.31
C ALA A 93 39.34 12.68 22.83
N ALA A 94 39.35 11.71 21.91
CA ALA A 94 38.15 11.02 21.43
C ALA A 94 37.40 10.29 22.57
N VAL A 95 38.12 9.63 23.49
CA VAL A 95 37.52 9.06 24.70
C VAL A 95 36.95 10.17 25.60
N ALA A 96 37.70 11.25 25.85
CA ALA A 96 37.23 12.35 26.69
C ALA A 96 35.91 12.96 26.15
N SER A 97 35.86 13.34 24.87
CA SER A 97 34.63 13.83 24.23
C SER A 97 33.48 12.81 24.22
N ALA A 98 33.79 11.51 24.25
CA ALA A 98 32.76 10.47 24.37
C ALA A 98 32.20 10.29 25.79
N VAL A 99 32.85 10.82 26.84
CA VAL A 99 32.43 10.67 28.24
C VAL A 99 32.08 11.99 28.94
N GLU A 100 32.56 13.14 28.46
CA GLU A 100 32.16 14.49 28.89
C GLU A 100 30.62 14.69 28.89
N PRO A 101 29.84 14.25 27.87
CA PRO A 101 28.37 14.37 27.87
C PRO A 101 27.67 13.59 28.99
N PHE A 102 28.37 12.66 29.66
CA PHE A 102 27.90 11.88 30.80
C PHE A 102 28.57 12.31 32.12
N GLY A 103 29.13 13.53 32.14
CA GLY A 103 29.65 14.18 33.34
C GLY A 103 31.11 13.86 33.68
N TYR A 104 31.78 12.97 32.94
CA TYR A 104 33.12 12.47 33.25
C TYR A 104 34.25 13.37 32.72
N TYR A 105 34.23 14.64 33.13
CA TYR A 105 35.09 15.72 32.63
C TYR A 105 36.60 15.60 32.92
N ASN A 106 37.01 14.61 33.71
CA ASN A 106 38.40 14.38 34.14
C ASN A 106 38.87 12.93 33.89
N SER A 107 38.36 12.27 32.83
CA SER A 107 38.73 10.88 32.51
C SER A 107 40.19 10.73 32.06
N GLU A 108 40.83 9.63 32.45
CA GLU A 108 42.15 9.25 31.96
C GLU A 108 42.05 8.07 30.98
N THR A 109 42.89 8.07 29.94
CA THR A 109 42.91 7.04 28.89
C THR A 109 44.31 6.48 28.74
N ARG A 110 44.44 5.15 28.63
CA ARG A 110 45.70 4.47 28.29
C ARG A 110 45.49 3.47 27.17
N VAL A 111 46.17 3.70 26.04
CA VAL A 111 46.26 2.76 24.92
C VAL A 111 47.31 1.70 25.23
N SER A 112 47.06 0.46 24.83
CA SER A 112 47.96 -0.68 25.01
C SER A 112 47.75 -1.71 23.91
N PHE A 113 48.80 -2.49 23.61
CA PHE A 113 48.83 -3.43 22.49
C PHE A 113 49.16 -4.82 23.01
N GLU A 114 48.25 -5.78 22.82
CA GLU A 114 48.45 -7.17 23.26
C GLU A 114 49.01 -8.04 22.11
N GLU A 115 49.66 -9.17 22.44
CA GLU A 115 50.44 -10.00 21.49
C GLU A 115 49.65 -10.54 20.28
N LYS A 116 48.31 -10.56 20.35
CA LYS A 116 47.42 -10.92 19.23
C LYS A 116 46.93 -9.72 18.43
N ASP A 117 47.71 -8.65 18.43
CA ASP A 117 47.50 -7.46 17.59
C ASP A 117 46.14 -6.78 17.86
N ALA A 118 45.73 -6.76 19.14
CA ALA A 118 44.52 -6.10 19.63
C ALA A 118 44.89 -4.77 20.32
N VAL A 119 44.09 -3.72 20.06
CA VAL A 119 44.27 -2.40 20.68
C VAL A 119 43.36 -2.30 21.91
N THR A 120 43.94 -2.43 23.09
CA THR A 120 43.23 -2.32 24.36
C THR A 120 43.25 -0.86 24.83
N VAL A 121 42.08 -0.23 24.91
CA VAL A 121 41.88 1.12 25.43
C VAL A 121 41.33 1.03 26.85
N THR A 122 42.20 1.25 27.84
CA THR A 122 41.80 1.29 29.24
C THR A 122 41.39 2.72 29.61
N VAL A 123 40.16 2.89 30.09
CA VAL A 123 39.58 4.18 30.46
C VAL A 123 39.29 4.21 31.95
N THR A 124 39.85 5.20 32.65
CA THR A 124 39.58 5.46 34.07
C THR A 124 38.58 6.61 34.17
N LEU A 125 37.34 6.27 34.52
CA LEU A 125 36.30 7.26 34.83
C LEU A 125 36.51 7.81 36.25
N ASN A 126 37.22 8.93 36.35
CA ASN A 126 37.32 9.72 37.59
C ASN A 126 35.95 10.30 38.01
N ALA A 127 35.87 10.87 39.22
CA ALA A 127 34.60 11.36 39.79
C ALA A 127 33.86 12.32 38.84
N PRO A 128 32.59 12.04 38.47
CA PRO A 128 31.82 12.85 37.52
C PRO A 128 31.27 14.13 38.15
N LEU A 129 30.81 15.04 37.31
CA LEU A 129 30.01 16.19 37.74
C LEU A 129 28.63 15.74 38.25
N ILE A 130 28.29 16.16 39.47
CA ILE A 130 26.99 15.96 40.09
C ILE A 130 26.14 17.22 39.93
N ILE A 131 24.84 17.06 39.65
CA ILE A 131 23.91 18.18 39.58
C ILE A 131 23.70 18.76 40.98
N ASN A 132 24.16 19.99 41.20
CA ASN A 132 24.02 20.72 42.47
C ASN A 132 22.74 21.56 42.54
N LYS A 133 22.25 22.06 41.39
CA LYS A 133 21.01 22.85 41.34
C LYS A 133 20.32 22.77 39.99
N VAL A 134 19.01 22.61 39.99
CA VAL A 134 18.16 22.74 38.79
C VAL A 134 17.16 23.88 38.98
N THR A 135 17.44 25.02 38.34
CA THR A 135 16.54 26.18 38.33
C THR A 135 15.77 26.19 37.01
N ARG A 136 14.44 26.06 37.06
CA ARG A 136 13.60 26.06 35.87
C ARG A 136 12.34 26.91 36.07
N GLU A 137 12.01 27.73 35.09
CA GLU A 137 10.83 28.59 35.09
C GLU A 137 10.16 28.63 33.72
N ILE A 138 8.83 28.75 33.73
CA ILE A 138 8.01 28.96 32.54
C ILE A 138 7.18 30.24 32.70
N ILE A 139 7.27 31.08 31.68
CA ILE A 139 6.60 32.37 31.53
C ILE A 139 5.64 32.27 30.33
N GLY A 140 4.53 33.00 30.36
CA GLY A 140 3.49 32.94 29.33
C GLY A 140 2.40 31.89 29.58
N ALA A 141 1.50 31.71 28.60
CA ALA A 141 0.29 30.89 28.75
C ALA A 141 0.54 29.40 29.03
N GLY A 142 1.67 28.86 28.58
CA GLY A 142 2.08 27.46 28.82
C GLY A 142 2.34 27.15 30.30
N ARG A 143 2.41 28.16 31.17
CA ARG A 143 2.43 28.00 32.63
C ARG A 143 1.09 27.47 33.17
N GLU A 144 -0.04 27.83 32.55
CA GLU A 144 -1.37 27.43 33.00
C GLU A 144 -1.96 26.25 32.21
N ASP A 145 -1.48 26.01 30.98
CA ASP A 145 -1.70 24.75 30.27
C ASP A 145 -1.16 23.57 31.09
N SER A 146 -2.05 22.66 31.48
CA SER A 146 -1.73 21.53 32.34
C SER A 146 -0.82 20.50 31.67
N ALA A 147 -0.90 20.32 30.36
CA ALA A 147 -0.10 19.36 29.60
C ALA A 147 1.29 19.92 29.27
N PHE A 148 1.38 21.21 28.92
CA PHE A 148 2.66 21.91 28.78
C PHE A 148 3.41 21.93 30.11
N ARG A 149 2.73 22.30 31.21
CA ARG A 149 3.30 22.29 32.57
C ARG A 149 3.71 20.89 33.03
N ALA A 150 2.92 19.86 32.72
CA ALA A 150 3.30 18.46 33.03
C ALA A 150 4.57 18.05 32.27
N ARG A 151 4.67 18.36 30.97
CA ARG A 151 5.85 18.06 30.15
C ARG A 151 7.08 18.82 30.62
N PHE A 152 6.94 20.12 30.91
CA PHE A 152 8.04 20.96 31.42
C PHE A 152 8.53 20.50 32.79
N ASN A 153 7.63 20.04 33.67
CA ASN A 153 8.02 19.45 34.94
C ASN A 153 8.67 18.06 34.81
N GLY A 154 8.49 17.39 33.67
CA GLY A 154 9.01 16.07 33.34
C GLY A 154 10.51 16.00 32.98
N LEU A 155 11.26 17.11 33.06
CA LEU A 155 12.73 17.07 33.01
C LEU A 155 13.23 16.08 34.07
N LYS A 156 13.92 15.02 33.61
CA LYS A 156 14.36 13.90 34.45
C LYS A 156 15.54 14.26 35.36
N LEU A 157 16.35 15.23 34.95
CA LEU A 157 17.57 15.69 35.62
C LEU A 157 17.23 16.46 36.91
N LYS A 158 17.80 16.04 38.04
CA LYS A 158 17.53 16.53 39.39
C LYS A 158 18.83 16.76 40.16
N GLU A 159 18.73 17.50 41.26
CA GLU A 159 19.77 17.62 42.27
C GLU A 159 20.19 16.22 42.80
N GLY A 160 21.50 15.98 42.86
CA GLY A 160 22.10 14.69 43.22
C GLY A 160 22.32 13.70 42.07
N ASP A 161 21.76 13.93 40.88
CA ASP A 161 22.03 13.08 39.70
C ASP A 161 23.47 13.30 39.17
N VAL A 162 24.03 12.27 38.53
CA VAL A 162 25.19 12.47 37.62
C VAL A 162 24.73 13.26 36.40
N LEU A 163 25.53 14.23 35.95
CA LEU A 163 25.23 15.03 34.76
C LEU A 163 25.15 14.14 33.51
N ASP A 164 23.97 14.08 32.88
CA ASP A 164 23.80 13.58 31.52
C ASP A 164 23.27 14.71 30.63
N GLN A 165 24.14 15.28 29.79
CA GLN A 165 23.83 16.36 28.87
C GLN A 165 22.84 15.93 27.79
N THR A 166 22.77 14.63 27.45
CA THR A 166 21.78 14.11 26.50
C THR A 166 20.37 14.26 27.06
N ILE A 167 20.18 14.24 28.39
CA ILE A 167 18.89 14.55 29.04
C ILE A 167 18.57 16.05 28.95
N TYR A 168 19.56 16.93 29.15
CA TYR A 168 19.37 18.38 29.07
C TYR A 168 19.00 18.86 27.66
N GLU A 169 19.76 18.45 26.64
CA GLU A 169 19.48 18.84 25.25
C GLU A 169 18.24 18.17 24.68
N SER A 170 18.02 16.87 24.93
CA SER A 170 16.77 16.21 24.49
C SER A 170 15.54 16.83 25.15
N PHE A 171 15.62 17.27 26.41
CA PHE A 171 14.55 18.04 27.04
C PHE A 171 14.30 19.37 26.30
N LYS A 172 15.33 20.17 26.04
CA LYS A 172 15.24 21.44 25.30
C LYS A 172 14.56 21.27 23.94
N SER A 173 15.01 20.31 23.13
CA SER A 173 14.39 20.01 21.83
C SER A 173 12.98 19.45 21.97
N SER A 174 12.71 18.60 22.97
CA SER A 174 11.38 18.01 23.18
C SER A 174 10.33 19.03 23.63
N MET A 175 10.73 20.12 24.29
CA MET A 175 9.86 21.24 24.64
C MET A 175 9.61 22.16 23.45
N PHE A 176 10.67 22.52 22.69
CA PHE A 176 10.53 23.31 21.46
C PHE A 176 9.61 22.63 20.44
N ASN A 177 9.82 21.34 20.17
CA ASN A 177 8.98 20.57 19.26
C ASN A 177 7.53 20.43 19.77
N TYR A 178 7.31 20.35 21.08
CA TYR A 178 5.96 20.32 21.67
C TYR A 178 5.25 21.66 21.53
N ALA A 179 5.96 22.77 21.79
CA ALA A 179 5.43 24.12 21.65
C ALA A 179 4.91 24.38 20.23
N LEU A 180 5.77 24.16 19.22
CA LEU A 180 5.39 24.28 17.81
C LEU A 180 4.24 23.33 17.41
N SER A 181 4.20 22.12 17.97
CA SER A 181 3.16 21.13 17.65
C SER A 181 1.78 21.48 18.20
N ASN A 182 1.70 22.35 19.22
CA ASN A 182 0.47 22.71 19.95
C ASN A 182 0.20 24.22 19.94
N GLY A 183 0.72 24.96 18.96
CA GLY A 183 0.34 26.35 18.68
C GLY A 183 1.11 27.42 19.46
N TYR A 184 2.18 27.09 20.17
CA TYR A 184 3.03 28.06 20.85
C TYR A 184 4.16 28.49 19.91
N PHE A 185 3.83 29.27 18.88
CA PHE A 185 4.78 29.66 17.83
C PHE A 185 5.86 30.65 18.29
N ASP A 186 5.52 31.52 19.25
CA ASP A 186 6.47 32.45 19.89
C ASP A 186 7.36 31.78 20.96
N TYR A 187 7.30 30.46 21.11
CA TYR A 187 8.08 29.76 22.13
C TYR A 187 9.58 29.91 21.91
N HIS A 188 10.28 30.39 22.93
CA HIS A 188 11.73 30.39 22.96
C HIS A 188 12.28 30.14 24.36
N TRP A 189 13.52 29.67 24.40
CA TRP A 189 14.32 29.73 25.62
C TRP A 189 14.76 31.18 25.85
N GLN A 190 14.33 31.78 26.96
CA GLN A 190 14.77 33.12 27.37
C GLN A 190 16.13 33.07 28.07
N ALA A 191 16.40 31.98 28.81
CA ALA A 191 17.73 31.65 29.29
C ALA A 191 17.93 30.13 29.34
N THR A 192 19.02 29.65 28.75
CA THR A 192 19.52 28.30 28.92
C THR A 192 20.97 28.39 29.39
N ARG A 193 21.30 27.73 30.50
CA ARG A 193 22.67 27.65 31.00
C ARG A 193 22.94 26.30 31.66
N LEU A 194 24.17 25.83 31.49
CA LEU A 194 24.71 24.64 32.14
C LEU A 194 26.12 25.01 32.65
N ASP A 195 26.19 25.48 33.89
CA ASP A 195 27.44 25.93 34.52
C ASP A 195 28.20 24.72 35.08
N LEU A 196 29.37 24.41 34.50
CA LEU A 196 30.19 23.24 34.84
C LEU A 196 31.35 23.64 35.77
N VAL A 197 31.21 23.38 37.07
CA VAL A 197 32.21 23.73 38.10
C VAL A 197 33.12 22.51 38.32
N ARG A 198 34.15 22.37 37.47
CA ARG A 198 35.02 21.17 37.41
C ARG A 198 35.73 20.87 38.74
N ASP A 199 36.21 21.89 39.45
CA ASP A 199 36.98 21.73 40.70
C ASP A 199 36.11 21.25 41.87
N GLU A 200 34.89 21.80 42.00
CA GLU A 200 33.89 21.40 42.99
C GLU A 200 33.17 20.09 42.59
N LYS A 201 33.37 19.63 41.35
CA LYS A 201 32.71 18.48 40.71
C LYS A 201 31.19 18.65 40.61
N GLN A 202 30.74 19.87 40.34
CA GLN A 202 29.32 20.23 40.29
C GLN A 202 28.89 20.73 38.91
N ALA A 203 27.60 20.58 38.62
CA ALA A 203 26.93 21.20 37.49
C ALA A 203 25.64 21.90 37.96
N ASN A 204 25.40 23.12 37.48
CA ASN A 204 24.21 23.91 37.80
C ASN A 204 23.41 24.21 36.51
N VAL A 205 22.11 23.98 36.54
CA VAL A 205 21.20 24.05 35.40
C VAL A 205 20.27 25.25 35.53
N LEU A 206 20.16 26.07 34.48
CA LEU A 206 19.18 27.15 34.35
C LEU A 206 18.38 27.00 33.06
N LEU A 207 17.04 26.95 33.19
CA LEU A 207 16.10 26.78 32.09
C LEU A 207 14.89 27.69 32.26
N ILE A 208 14.95 28.90 31.69
CA ILE A 208 13.82 29.85 31.64
C ILE A 208 13.22 29.80 30.23
N ALA A 209 11.98 29.33 30.12
CA ALA A 209 11.21 29.29 28.88
C ALA A 209 10.15 30.39 28.85
N GLN A 210 10.04 31.09 27.72
CA GLN A 210 8.91 31.93 27.37
C GLN A 210 8.02 31.15 26.41
N SER A 211 6.75 30.92 26.75
CA SER A 211 5.84 30.16 25.87
C SER A 211 5.17 30.99 24.80
N GLY A 212 5.04 32.30 25.03
CA GLY A 212 4.07 33.11 24.30
C GLY A 212 2.61 32.70 24.59
N PRO A 213 1.65 33.18 23.79
CA PRO A 213 0.27 32.70 23.78
C PRO A 213 0.15 31.34 23.07
N GLN A 214 -1.01 30.68 23.23
CA GLN A 214 -1.38 29.56 22.37
C GLN A 214 -2.21 30.08 21.20
N TYR A 215 -1.72 29.88 19.98
CA TYR A 215 -2.44 30.22 18.75
C TYR A 215 -3.54 29.18 18.44
N GLN A 216 -4.51 29.64 17.66
CA GLN A 216 -5.72 28.93 17.26
C GLN A 216 -5.77 28.78 15.74
N PHE A 217 -6.56 27.84 15.25
CA PHE A 217 -6.88 27.72 13.82
C PHE A 217 -7.71 28.91 13.36
N GLY A 218 -7.22 29.65 12.35
CA GLY A 218 -7.96 30.66 11.62
C GLY A 218 -8.80 30.08 10.48
N GLU A 219 -9.18 30.94 9.53
CA GLU A 219 -9.91 30.51 8.33
C GLU A 219 -9.03 29.81 7.30
N LEU A 220 -9.67 29.19 6.29
CA LEU A 220 -8.97 28.59 5.15
C LEU A 220 -8.78 29.64 4.04
N MET A 221 -7.53 29.93 3.68
CA MET A 221 -7.19 30.79 2.54
C MET A 221 -6.88 29.90 1.32
N PHE A 222 -7.61 30.06 0.23
CA PHE A 222 -7.47 29.18 -0.95
C PHE A 222 -6.58 29.84 -2.02
N ILE A 223 -5.54 29.12 -2.47
CA ILE A 223 -4.76 29.50 -3.65
C ILE A 223 -5.11 28.55 -4.80
N GLY A 224 -6.00 29.00 -5.68
CA GLY A 224 -6.47 28.25 -6.85
C GLY A 224 -7.96 28.44 -7.14
N ASP A 225 -8.52 27.49 -7.88
CA ASP A 225 -9.94 27.42 -8.25
C ASP A 225 -10.79 26.90 -7.08
N ASP A 226 -11.76 27.70 -6.64
CA ASP A 226 -12.50 27.54 -5.37
C ASP A 226 -13.64 26.51 -5.41
N LYS A 227 -13.92 25.88 -6.56
CA LYS A 227 -15.03 24.90 -6.73
C LYS A 227 -15.04 23.76 -5.72
N ALA A 228 -13.87 23.41 -5.15
CA ALA A 228 -13.73 22.39 -4.12
C ALA A 228 -13.83 22.92 -2.67
N LYS A 229 -14.09 24.21 -2.43
CA LYS A 229 -14.14 24.81 -1.09
C LYS A 229 -15.09 24.05 -0.14
N ALA A 230 -16.31 23.74 -0.58
CA ALA A 230 -17.27 22.97 0.21
C ALA A 230 -16.83 21.52 0.49
N ILE A 231 -16.07 20.91 -0.42
CA ILE A 231 -15.46 19.58 -0.23
C ILE A 231 -14.37 19.66 0.84
N ILE A 232 -13.49 20.66 0.74
CA ILE A 232 -12.34 20.89 1.63
C ILE A 232 -12.82 21.25 3.05
N GLU A 233 -13.85 22.08 3.18
CA GLU A 233 -14.48 22.40 4.46
C GLU A 233 -15.09 21.16 5.15
N ARG A 234 -15.73 20.25 4.39
CA ARG A 234 -16.25 18.98 4.92
C ARG A 234 -15.15 18.02 5.38
N LEU A 235 -13.94 18.12 4.83
CA LEU A 235 -12.78 17.30 5.22
C LEU A 235 -12.01 17.86 6.43
N LYS A 236 -12.34 19.07 6.91
CA LYS A 236 -11.62 19.75 7.99
C LYS A 236 -11.90 19.12 9.37
N PRO A 237 -10.89 18.59 10.09
CA PRO A 237 -11.09 17.95 11.40
C PRO A 237 -11.11 18.94 12.58
N PHE A 238 -10.95 20.24 12.32
CA PHE A 238 -10.92 21.33 13.31
C PHE A 238 -11.86 22.48 12.91
N LYS A 239 -12.17 23.38 13.83
CA LYS A 239 -12.94 24.61 13.62
C LYS A 239 -12.06 25.85 13.77
N THR A 240 -12.54 26.97 13.24
CA THR A 240 -11.94 28.28 13.51
C THR A 240 -12.09 28.58 15.01
N GLY A 241 -11.00 28.96 15.67
CA GLY A 241 -10.93 29.16 17.13
C GLY A 241 -10.53 27.93 17.96
N ASP A 242 -10.47 26.74 17.38
CA ASP A 242 -9.87 25.57 18.06
C ASP A 242 -8.37 25.81 18.26
N ALA A 243 -7.79 25.34 19.37
CA ALA A 243 -6.34 25.44 19.61
C ALA A 243 -5.54 24.75 18.49
N TYR A 244 -4.49 25.40 17.99
CA TYR A 244 -3.72 24.86 16.87
C TYR A 244 -3.04 23.54 17.24
N SER A 245 -3.12 22.56 16.35
CA SER A 245 -2.41 21.29 16.48
C SER A 245 -1.85 20.81 15.13
N SER A 246 -0.53 20.60 15.07
CA SER A 246 0.11 20.01 13.89
C SER A 246 -0.39 18.59 13.59
N ALA A 247 -0.91 17.86 14.59
CA ALA A 247 -1.53 16.56 14.37
C ALA A 247 -2.89 16.67 13.66
N ALA A 248 -3.72 17.66 14.03
CA ALA A 248 -4.98 17.93 13.34
C ALA A 248 -4.76 18.46 11.92
N LEU A 249 -3.71 19.27 11.70
CA LEU A 249 -3.32 19.73 10.36
C LEU A 249 -2.75 18.57 9.50
N ALA A 250 -2.00 17.64 10.10
CA ALA A 250 -1.53 16.44 9.40
C ALA A 250 -2.70 15.52 9.00
N ASP A 251 -3.69 15.33 9.88
CA ASP A 251 -4.91 14.59 9.55
C ASP A 251 -5.74 15.28 8.45
N PHE A 252 -5.82 16.62 8.46
CA PHE A 252 -6.45 17.38 7.38
C PHE A 252 -5.75 17.16 6.04
N ASN A 253 -4.40 17.27 6.00
CA ASN A 253 -3.62 16.99 4.79
C ASN A 253 -3.79 15.54 4.31
N ARG A 254 -3.86 14.56 5.22
CA ARG A 254 -4.14 13.16 4.92
C ARG A 254 -5.52 13.00 4.26
N ARG A 255 -6.58 13.54 4.88
CA ARG A 255 -7.96 13.51 4.34
C ARG A 255 -8.06 14.17 2.98
N LEU A 256 -7.35 15.29 2.77
CA LEU A 256 -7.32 15.99 1.49
C LEU A 256 -6.68 15.16 0.39
N ASN A 257 -5.50 14.57 0.62
CA ASN A 257 -4.83 13.74 -0.38
C ASN A 257 -5.58 12.40 -0.62
N GLN A 258 -6.17 11.80 0.41
CA GLN A 258 -6.99 10.59 0.27
C GLN A 258 -8.38 10.84 -0.37
N SER A 259 -8.83 12.10 -0.51
CA SER A 259 -10.17 12.41 -1.01
C SER A 259 -10.43 12.09 -2.49
N GLY A 260 -9.37 11.85 -3.27
CA GLY A 260 -9.49 11.47 -4.68
C GLY A 260 -9.83 12.60 -5.67
N TYR A 261 -9.91 13.87 -5.24
CA TYR A 261 -10.24 15.01 -6.12
C TYR A 261 -9.04 15.81 -6.63
N PHE A 262 -7.86 15.67 -6.03
CA PHE A 262 -6.71 16.55 -6.27
C PHE A 262 -5.52 15.79 -6.84
N THR A 263 -4.89 16.34 -7.87
CA THR A 263 -3.57 15.90 -8.35
C THR A 263 -2.48 16.27 -7.35
N ARG A 264 -2.67 17.38 -6.63
CA ARG A 264 -1.83 17.82 -5.50
C ARG A 264 -2.65 18.71 -4.58
N VAL A 265 -2.52 18.53 -3.27
CA VAL A 265 -3.14 19.41 -2.27
C VAL A 265 -2.28 19.49 -1.01
N ILE A 266 -2.08 20.69 -0.49
CA ILE A 266 -1.36 20.93 0.76
C ILE A 266 -2.01 22.09 1.54
N ALA A 267 -2.23 21.87 2.83
CA ALA A 267 -2.70 22.85 3.79
C ALA A 267 -1.57 23.21 4.77
N ARG A 268 -1.19 24.48 4.86
CA ARG A 268 -0.07 24.99 5.68
C ARG A 268 -0.48 26.17 6.55
N PRO A 269 0.06 26.34 7.78
CA PRO A 269 -0.23 27.50 8.61
C PRO A 269 0.62 28.70 8.17
N VAL A 270 0.01 29.89 8.10
CA VAL A 270 0.72 31.13 7.76
C VAL A 270 0.75 32.05 8.97
N VAL A 271 1.69 31.80 9.88
CA VAL A 271 1.78 32.47 11.20
C VAL A 271 2.08 33.97 11.06
N SER A 272 2.73 34.40 9.98
CA SER A 272 2.96 35.82 9.66
C SER A 272 1.68 36.61 9.40
N ASP A 273 0.59 35.92 9.05
CA ASP A 273 -0.65 36.49 8.54
C ASP A 273 -1.80 36.29 9.57
N ALA A 274 -1.43 36.02 10.84
CA ALA A 274 -2.38 35.73 11.90
C ALA A 274 -3.17 36.97 12.37
N ASP A 275 -4.50 36.83 12.46
CA ASP A 275 -5.36 37.86 13.06
C ASP A 275 -5.42 37.64 14.58
N GLY A 276 -4.59 38.39 15.31
CA GLY A 276 -4.37 38.22 16.74
C GLY A 276 -3.73 36.86 17.06
N LEU A 277 -4.56 35.87 17.39
CA LEU A 277 -4.15 34.48 17.66
C LEU A 277 -4.68 33.47 16.62
N LEU A 278 -5.49 33.91 15.65
CA LEU A 278 -6.07 33.05 14.62
C LEU A 278 -5.10 32.92 13.43
N VAL A 279 -4.41 31.78 13.32
CA VAL A 279 -3.47 31.53 12.22
C VAL A 279 -4.23 31.00 11.00
N PRO A 280 -4.28 31.75 9.87
CA PRO A 280 -4.93 31.26 8.67
C PRO A 280 -4.20 30.03 8.12
N ILE A 281 -4.97 29.09 7.59
CA ILE A 281 -4.45 27.88 6.94
C ILE A 281 -4.57 28.07 5.43
N GLU A 282 -3.43 28.30 4.78
CA GLU A 282 -3.37 28.38 3.33
C GLU A 282 -3.48 26.99 2.71
N VAL A 283 -4.44 26.82 1.80
CA VAL A 283 -4.67 25.60 1.02
C VAL A 283 -4.28 25.86 -0.43
N SER A 284 -3.10 25.37 -0.81
CA SER A 284 -2.59 25.37 -2.18
C SER A 284 -2.96 24.05 -2.86
N LEU A 285 -3.67 24.11 -3.99
CA LEU A 285 -4.27 22.92 -4.63
C LEU A 285 -4.13 22.89 -6.16
N LEU A 286 -4.25 21.68 -6.71
CA LEU A 286 -4.43 21.37 -8.13
C LEU A 286 -5.43 20.22 -8.24
N HIS A 287 -6.59 20.48 -8.85
CA HIS A 287 -7.63 19.47 -9.08
C HIS A 287 -7.13 18.31 -9.96
N ARG A 288 -7.79 17.15 -9.90
CA ARG A 288 -7.68 16.13 -10.94
C ARG A 288 -8.35 16.64 -12.24
N PRO A 289 -7.93 16.12 -13.41
CA PRO A 289 -8.67 16.35 -14.66
C PRO A 289 -10.16 16.09 -14.49
N THR A 290 -11.00 16.87 -15.17
CA THR A 290 -12.46 16.72 -15.17
C THR A 290 -12.90 15.35 -15.68
N ASP A 291 -12.10 14.77 -16.57
CA ASP A 291 -12.34 13.47 -17.19
C ASP A 291 -11.00 12.72 -17.27
N ALA A 292 -11.02 11.46 -16.86
CA ALA A 292 -9.93 10.51 -17.01
C ALA A 292 -10.45 9.30 -17.79
N PHE A 293 -9.59 8.74 -18.65
CA PHE A 293 -9.90 7.55 -19.43
C PHE A 293 -8.84 6.49 -19.15
N ASN A 294 -9.28 5.27 -18.85
CA ASN A 294 -8.43 4.11 -18.68
C ASN A 294 -8.70 3.09 -19.80
N VAL A 295 -7.66 2.39 -20.21
CA VAL A 295 -7.73 1.30 -21.19
C VAL A 295 -6.93 0.15 -20.62
N SER A 296 -7.63 -0.94 -20.29
CA SER A 296 -7.03 -2.17 -19.79
C SER A 296 -7.17 -3.25 -20.84
N VAL A 297 -6.06 -3.91 -21.21
CA VAL A 297 -6.08 -5.04 -22.14
C VAL A 297 -5.64 -6.28 -21.37
N GLY A 298 -6.44 -7.32 -21.44
CA GLY A 298 -6.20 -8.62 -20.85
C GLY A 298 -6.24 -9.73 -21.89
N ALA A 299 -5.79 -10.91 -21.48
CA ALA A 299 -6.22 -12.16 -22.07
C ALA A 299 -6.40 -13.16 -20.92
N ALA A 300 -7.36 -14.06 -21.08
CA ALA A 300 -7.42 -15.29 -20.30
C ALA A 300 -7.85 -16.47 -21.18
N THR A 301 -7.67 -17.67 -20.66
CA THR A 301 -7.92 -18.93 -21.38
C THR A 301 -9.41 -19.28 -21.45
N ASP A 302 -10.20 -18.81 -20.49
CA ASP A 302 -11.66 -18.92 -20.47
C ASP A 302 -12.37 -17.91 -21.41
N THR A 303 -11.90 -16.66 -21.40
CA THR A 303 -12.59 -15.49 -21.96
C THR A 303 -11.89 -14.92 -23.21
N GLY A 304 -10.76 -15.49 -23.60
CA GLY A 304 -9.95 -15.04 -24.73
C GLY A 304 -9.31 -13.65 -24.50
N PRO A 305 -8.99 -12.91 -25.57
CA PRO A 305 -8.60 -11.51 -25.49
C PRO A 305 -9.75 -10.65 -24.95
N ARG A 306 -9.46 -9.74 -24.02
CA ARG A 306 -10.45 -8.87 -23.38
C ARG A 306 -9.96 -7.43 -23.25
N VAL A 307 -10.85 -6.47 -23.38
CA VAL A 307 -10.59 -5.03 -23.28
C VAL A 307 -11.58 -4.39 -22.32
N ARG A 308 -11.10 -3.54 -21.40
CA ARG A 308 -11.93 -2.62 -20.63
C ARG A 308 -11.60 -1.18 -21.00
N LEU A 309 -12.62 -0.40 -21.30
CA LEU A 309 -12.55 1.03 -21.58
C LEU A 309 -13.34 1.75 -20.47
N GLY A 310 -12.63 2.31 -19.49
CA GLY A 310 -13.26 3.03 -18.38
C GLY A 310 -13.14 4.54 -18.53
N TRP A 311 -14.21 5.25 -18.21
CA TRP A 311 -14.27 6.71 -18.09
C TRP A 311 -14.60 7.06 -16.63
N GLU A 312 -13.79 7.94 -16.03
CA GLU A 312 -14.04 8.52 -14.71
C GLU A 312 -14.17 10.04 -14.83
N ARG A 313 -15.24 10.60 -14.29
CA ARG A 313 -15.37 12.02 -13.96
C ARG A 313 -15.28 12.17 -12.43
N PRO A 314 -14.09 12.46 -11.86
CA PRO A 314 -13.87 12.43 -10.42
C PRO A 314 -14.71 13.45 -9.64
N TRP A 315 -15.19 14.50 -10.32
CA TRP A 315 -16.09 15.48 -9.75
C TRP A 315 -17.03 16.06 -10.82
N VAL A 316 -18.32 16.02 -10.54
CA VAL A 316 -19.42 16.53 -11.38
C VAL A 316 -19.95 17.87 -10.84
N ASN A 317 -19.79 18.12 -9.54
CA ASN A 317 -20.28 19.33 -8.86
C ASN A 317 -19.46 19.65 -7.58
N SER A 318 -19.71 20.81 -6.99
CA SER A 318 -19.05 21.28 -5.75
C SER A 318 -19.42 20.50 -4.47
N ARG A 319 -20.33 19.52 -4.54
CA ARG A 319 -20.59 18.55 -3.47
C ARG A 319 -19.70 17.30 -3.58
N GLY A 320 -18.89 17.21 -4.64
CA GLY A 320 -17.95 16.12 -4.87
C GLY A 320 -18.61 14.84 -5.39
N HIS A 321 -19.81 14.91 -5.97
CA HIS A 321 -20.39 13.75 -6.65
C HIS A 321 -19.46 13.36 -7.82
N SER A 322 -19.26 12.07 -8.06
CA SER A 322 -18.50 11.56 -9.21
C SER A 322 -19.41 10.75 -10.14
N ALA A 323 -18.97 10.54 -11.37
CA ALA A 323 -19.62 9.63 -12.31
C ALA A 323 -18.56 8.78 -13.00
N SER A 324 -18.88 7.54 -13.32
CA SER A 324 -17.99 6.64 -14.08
C SER A 324 -18.79 5.72 -14.98
N SER A 325 -18.15 5.19 -16.02
CA SER A 325 -18.69 4.14 -16.86
C SER A 325 -17.57 3.25 -17.37
N ASP A 326 -17.74 1.94 -17.26
CA ASP A 326 -16.80 0.95 -17.75
C ASP A 326 -17.49 0.11 -18.83
N ILE A 327 -16.87 0.05 -20.01
CA ILE A 327 -17.25 -0.86 -21.10
C ILE A 327 -16.25 -2.01 -21.10
N PHE A 328 -16.73 -3.24 -20.99
CA PHE A 328 -15.94 -4.46 -21.08
C PHE A 328 -16.33 -5.27 -22.31
N ILE A 329 -15.34 -5.77 -23.04
CA ILE A 329 -15.52 -6.55 -24.27
C ILE A 329 -14.54 -7.72 -24.23
N SER A 330 -15.06 -8.92 -24.33
CA SER A 330 -14.35 -10.19 -24.55
C SER A 330 -15.09 -11.00 -25.62
N ALA A 331 -14.64 -12.22 -25.92
CA ALA A 331 -15.40 -13.10 -26.82
C ALA A 331 -16.76 -13.51 -26.22
N PRO A 332 -16.84 -14.17 -25.04
CA PRO A 332 -18.12 -14.61 -24.48
C PRO A 332 -18.92 -13.49 -23.79
N GLU A 333 -18.28 -12.46 -23.23
CA GLU A 333 -18.96 -11.40 -22.46
C GLU A 333 -18.73 -10.02 -23.07
N GLN A 334 -19.81 -9.25 -23.26
CA GLN A 334 -19.73 -7.79 -23.42
C GLN A 334 -20.67 -7.10 -22.43
N SER A 335 -20.17 -6.09 -21.72
CA SER A 335 -20.93 -5.37 -20.71
C SER A 335 -20.63 -3.87 -20.68
N ILE A 336 -21.61 -3.07 -20.28
CA ILE A 336 -21.45 -1.63 -20.00
C ILE A 336 -22.11 -1.33 -18.65
N THR A 337 -21.36 -0.69 -17.76
CA THR A 337 -21.88 -0.14 -16.50
C THR A 337 -21.76 1.38 -16.48
N ALA A 338 -22.62 2.04 -15.70
CA ALA A 338 -22.52 3.45 -15.37
C ALA A 338 -22.90 3.68 -13.90
N ASP A 339 -21.98 4.25 -13.12
CA ASP A 339 -22.19 4.60 -11.70
C ASP A 339 -22.25 6.12 -11.50
N TYR A 340 -23.12 6.54 -10.59
CA TYR A 340 -23.19 7.90 -10.08
C TYR A 340 -23.07 7.94 -8.55
N ARG A 341 -21.89 8.29 -8.05
CA ARG A 341 -21.52 8.26 -6.63
C ARG A 341 -21.74 9.61 -5.94
N ILE A 342 -22.41 9.56 -4.79
CA ILE A 342 -22.80 10.70 -3.95
C ILE A 342 -22.11 10.57 -2.57
N PRO A 343 -21.02 11.30 -2.29
CA PRO A 343 -20.31 11.21 -1.02
C PRO A 343 -21.08 11.93 0.11
N MET A 344 -21.16 11.27 1.27
CA MET A 344 -21.92 11.73 2.44
C MET A 344 -21.02 12.48 3.43
N LYS A 345 -20.68 11.92 4.60
CA LYS A 345 -19.84 12.57 5.62
C LYS A 345 -18.35 12.27 5.40
N ASN A 346 -17.99 11.00 5.28
CA ASN A 346 -16.62 10.55 5.02
C ASN A 346 -16.47 10.14 3.55
N ILE A 347 -15.96 11.05 2.71
CA ILE A 347 -16.07 11.00 1.25
C ILE A 347 -15.63 9.65 0.62
N THR A 348 -14.56 9.05 1.14
CA THR A 348 -13.99 7.79 0.62
C THR A 348 -14.79 6.56 1.05
N GLN A 349 -15.35 6.59 2.26
CA GLN A 349 -15.83 5.44 3.04
C GLN A 349 -17.32 5.47 3.39
N ASP A 350 -18.02 6.57 3.07
CA ASP A 350 -19.40 6.85 3.42
C ASP A 350 -20.07 7.59 2.25
N TYR A 351 -20.74 6.83 1.39
CA TYR A 351 -21.37 7.31 0.16
C TYR A 351 -22.65 6.53 -0.15
N ALA A 352 -23.47 7.07 -1.05
CA ALA A 352 -24.46 6.30 -1.80
C ALA A 352 -24.02 6.26 -3.26
N SER A 353 -24.51 5.30 -4.04
CA SER A 353 -24.37 5.37 -5.49
C SER A 353 -25.59 4.79 -6.21
N ILE A 354 -25.72 5.12 -7.49
CA ILE A 354 -26.75 4.62 -8.39
C ILE A 354 -26.02 4.05 -9.59
N GLU A 355 -26.13 2.74 -9.78
CA GLU A 355 -25.48 1.99 -10.84
C GLU A 355 -26.54 1.48 -11.82
N ALA A 356 -26.25 1.58 -13.12
CA ALA A 356 -27.01 0.92 -14.17
C ALA A 356 -26.07 0.06 -15.01
N GLY A 357 -26.47 -1.18 -15.29
CA GLY A 357 -25.67 -2.13 -16.07
C GLY A 357 -26.48 -2.76 -17.20
N TYR A 358 -25.80 -3.05 -18.30
CA TYR A 358 -26.30 -3.94 -19.35
C TYR A 358 -25.18 -4.91 -19.73
N GLN A 359 -25.50 -6.20 -19.80
CA GLN A 359 -24.55 -7.28 -20.05
C GLN A 359 -25.16 -8.30 -20.99
N PHE A 360 -24.41 -8.69 -22.02
CA PHE A 360 -24.67 -9.83 -22.88
C PHE A 360 -23.60 -10.89 -22.60
N ILE A 361 -24.02 -12.15 -22.46
CA ILE A 361 -23.13 -13.30 -22.36
C ILE A 361 -23.56 -14.41 -23.32
N GLU A 362 -22.64 -14.82 -24.18
CA GLU A 362 -22.66 -16.03 -24.99
C GLU A 362 -21.74 -17.06 -24.31
N TYR A 363 -22.30 -18.17 -23.84
CA TYR A 363 -21.55 -19.12 -23.02
C TYR A 363 -20.86 -20.20 -23.87
N ASN A 364 -19.59 -20.01 -24.24
CA ASN A 364 -18.78 -20.89 -25.13
C ASN A 364 -18.97 -22.43 -25.04
N ASN A 365 -19.36 -22.98 -23.88
CA ASN A 365 -19.52 -24.41 -23.63
C ASN A 365 -20.98 -24.83 -23.32
N THR A 366 -21.97 -23.93 -23.41
CA THR A 366 -23.39 -24.20 -23.16
C THR A 366 -24.25 -23.55 -24.25
N SER A 367 -25.47 -24.02 -24.49
CA SER A 367 -26.34 -23.51 -25.56
C SER A 367 -27.12 -22.23 -25.16
N PHE A 368 -26.53 -21.40 -24.30
CA PHE A 368 -27.23 -20.34 -23.58
C PHE A 368 -26.69 -18.96 -23.95
N GLU A 369 -27.61 -18.06 -24.25
CA GLU A 369 -27.39 -16.62 -24.34
C GLU A 369 -28.13 -15.93 -23.18
N SER A 370 -27.55 -14.86 -22.63
CA SER A 370 -28.11 -14.11 -21.50
C SER A 370 -27.97 -12.60 -21.70
N GLU A 371 -29.10 -11.89 -21.83
CA GLU A 371 -29.19 -10.43 -21.74
C GLU A 371 -29.64 -10.00 -20.34
N THR A 372 -28.75 -9.41 -19.56
CA THR A 372 -29.04 -8.88 -18.22
C THR A 372 -29.07 -7.36 -18.21
N LEU A 373 -30.19 -6.78 -17.81
CA LEU A 373 -30.35 -5.36 -17.46
C LEU A 373 -30.39 -5.23 -15.93
N SER A 374 -29.58 -4.33 -15.37
CA SER A 374 -29.56 -4.04 -13.93
C SER A 374 -29.69 -2.54 -13.62
N LEU A 375 -30.37 -2.24 -12.51
CA LEU A 375 -30.46 -0.90 -11.92
C LEU A 375 -30.39 -1.01 -10.40
N SER A 376 -29.27 -0.58 -9.82
CA SER A 376 -28.96 -0.74 -8.40
C SER A 376 -28.82 0.60 -7.68
N ALA A 377 -29.40 0.70 -6.48
CA ALA A 377 -29.14 1.79 -5.55
C ALA A 377 -28.37 1.25 -4.33
N HIS A 378 -27.16 1.74 -4.12
CA HIS A 378 -26.23 1.28 -3.09
C HIS A 378 -26.02 2.30 -1.98
N ARG A 379 -25.65 1.81 -0.80
CA ARG A 379 -25.35 2.62 0.38
C ARG A 379 -24.15 2.04 1.12
N TYR A 380 -22.98 2.60 0.85
CA TYR A 380 -21.72 2.17 1.44
C TYR A 380 -21.36 2.97 2.69
N TRP A 381 -21.03 2.30 3.79
CA TRP A 381 -20.49 2.95 4.99
C TRP A 381 -19.43 2.11 5.70
N GLN A 382 -18.40 2.76 6.25
CA GLN A 382 -17.43 2.15 7.17
C GLN A 382 -17.40 2.98 8.47
N ARG A 383 -17.42 2.29 9.61
CA ARG A 383 -17.36 2.93 10.94
C ARG A 383 -15.92 3.29 11.28
N ASP A 384 -15.70 4.46 11.88
CA ASP A 384 -14.39 4.90 12.37
C ASP A 384 -13.72 3.79 13.23
N GLY A 385 -12.53 3.35 12.81
CA GLY A 385 -11.77 2.27 13.48
C GLY A 385 -12.21 0.83 13.15
N SER A 386 -13.29 0.62 12.39
CA SER A 386 -13.66 -0.70 11.85
C SER A 386 -12.86 -0.99 10.57
N PRO A 387 -12.33 -2.22 10.38
CA PRO A 387 -11.75 -2.64 9.09
C PRO A 387 -12.82 -3.07 8.06
N TRP A 388 -14.09 -3.21 8.49
CA TRP A 388 -15.19 -3.66 7.64
C TRP A 388 -15.95 -2.48 7.02
N GLN A 389 -16.08 -2.49 5.70
CA GLN A 389 -17.04 -1.71 4.93
C GLN A 389 -18.35 -2.49 4.82
N HIS A 390 -19.46 -1.79 4.99
CA HIS A 390 -20.82 -2.28 4.78
C HIS A 390 -21.36 -1.71 3.47
N ASP A 391 -22.19 -2.47 2.78
CA ASP A 391 -23.09 -2.01 1.73
C ASP A 391 -24.50 -2.51 2.00
N GLY A 392 -25.50 -1.66 1.79
CA GLY A 392 -26.91 -2.05 1.72
C GLY A 392 -27.48 -1.57 0.40
N SER A 393 -27.98 -2.50 -0.41
CA SER A 393 -28.40 -2.24 -1.78
C SER A 393 -29.86 -2.62 -2.03
N ILE A 394 -30.43 -2.07 -3.11
CA ILE A 394 -31.62 -2.60 -3.77
C ILE A 394 -31.32 -2.62 -5.27
N THR A 395 -31.36 -3.80 -5.87
CA THR A 395 -31.10 -4.02 -7.30
C THR A 395 -32.39 -4.49 -7.99
N TYR A 396 -32.84 -3.76 -9.00
CA TYR A 396 -33.70 -4.36 -10.03
C TYR A 396 -32.80 -5.09 -11.03
N LEU A 397 -33.11 -6.35 -11.31
CA LEU A 397 -32.45 -7.18 -12.30
C LEU A 397 -33.53 -7.78 -13.21
N GLN A 398 -33.33 -7.67 -14.52
CA GLN A 398 -34.12 -8.37 -15.51
C GLN A 398 -33.16 -9.15 -16.40
N GLU A 399 -33.31 -10.47 -16.46
CA GLU A 399 -32.53 -11.32 -17.37
C GLU A 399 -33.47 -11.99 -18.36
N THR A 400 -33.18 -11.83 -19.65
CA THR A 400 -33.72 -12.67 -20.71
C THR A 400 -32.67 -13.71 -21.04
N TYR A 401 -33.04 -14.99 -21.02
CA TYR A 401 -32.13 -16.09 -21.32
C TYR A 401 -32.80 -17.12 -22.22
N ASP A 402 -32.02 -17.70 -23.13
CA ASP A 402 -32.40 -18.94 -23.80
C ASP A 402 -31.77 -20.12 -23.04
N GLN A 403 -32.55 -21.17 -22.79
CA GLN A 403 -32.08 -22.40 -22.14
C GLN A 403 -32.19 -23.63 -23.07
N GLY A 404 -32.14 -23.41 -24.38
CA GLY A 404 -32.38 -24.45 -25.38
C GLY A 404 -33.87 -24.84 -25.44
N GLU A 405 -34.75 -23.84 -25.35
CA GLU A 405 -36.20 -23.99 -25.48
C GLU A 405 -36.71 -23.29 -26.76
N VAL A 406 -37.97 -23.55 -27.14
CA VAL A 406 -38.56 -22.95 -28.37
C VAL A 406 -38.92 -21.45 -28.19
N SER A 407 -38.68 -20.90 -27.00
CA SER A 407 -38.88 -19.49 -26.66
C SER A 407 -37.97 -19.10 -25.50
N SER A 408 -37.31 -17.95 -25.59
CA SER A 408 -36.55 -17.38 -24.48
C SER A 408 -37.44 -17.05 -23.29
N ASN A 409 -36.91 -17.29 -22.09
CA ASN A 409 -37.55 -16.96 -20.82
C ASN A 409 -37.03 -15.60 -20.33
N THR A 410 -37.83 -14.90 -19.51
CA THR A 410 -37.45 -13.60 -18.96
C THR A 410 -37.90 -13.50 -17.50
N THR A 411 -36.94 -13.33 -16.59
CA THR A 411 -37.21 -13.22 -15.15
C THR A 411 -36.82 -11.83 -14.66
N SER A 412 -37.74 -11.14 -14.00
CA SER A 412 -37.54 -9.88 -13.29
C SER A 412 -37.45 -10.11 -11.78
N LEU A 413 -36.48 -9.49 -11.13
CA LEU A 413 -36.23 -9.58 -9.69
C LEU A 413 -36.00 -8.18 -9.08
N VAL A 414 -36.58 -7.93 -7.91
CA VAL A 414 -36.24 -6.80 -7.05
C VAL A 414 -35.53 -7.36 -5.82
N LEU A 415 -34.22 -7.10 -5.76
CA LEU A 415 -33.28 -7.72 -4.84
C LEU A 415 -32.72 -6.72 -3.81
N PRO A 416 -33.37 -6.53 -2.65
CA PRO A 416 -32.71 -6.03 -1.45
C PRO A 416 -31.48 -6.88 -1.09
N GLY A 417 -30.33 -6.22 -0.96
CA GLY A 417 -29.04 -6.84 -0.71
C GLY A 417 -28.28 -6.22 0.46
N TYR A 418 -27.37 -7.00 1.03
CA TYR A 418 -26.44 -6.55 2.06
C TYR A 418 -25.09 -7.23 1.89
N SER A 419 -24.01 -6.43 1.82
CA SER A 419 -22.64 -6.93 1.75
C SER A 419 -21.81 -6.41 2.92
N LEU A 420 -20.95 -7.29 3.45
CA LEU A 420 -19.93 -6.96 4.44
C LEU A 420 -18.56 -7.32 3.88
N THR A 421 -17.69 -6.32 3.71
CA THR A 421 -16.42 -6.48 2.99
C THR A 421 -15.24 -6.00 3.85
N TYR A 422 -14.22 -6.84 3.98
CA TYR A 422 -12.90 -6.51 4.52
C TYR A 422 -11.86 -6.61 3.41
N ARG A 423 -11.02 -5.59 3.26
CA ARG A 423 -9.91 -5.57 2.30
C ARG A 423 -8.70 -4.86 2.93
N ASP A 424 -7.57 -5.57 2.98
CA ASP A 424 -6.25 -5.08 3.41
C ASP A 424 -5.21 -5.63 2.41
N LYS A 425 -4.44 -4.76 1.74
CA LYS A 425 -3.36 -5.17 0.84
C LYS A 425 -2.19 -4.20 0.88
N ASP A 426 -0.99 -4.72 0.64
CA ASP A 426 0.28 -4.00 0.74
C ASP A 426 0.68 -3.25 -0.55
N ASP A 427 0.16 -3.69 -1.70
CA ASP A 427 0.42 -3.11 -3.02
C ASP A 427 -0.82 -3.30 -3.94
N ASP A 428 -0.87 -2.62 -5.09
CA ASP A 428 -1.95 -2.79 -6.07
C ASP A 428 -1.64 -3.81 -7.19
N ILE A 429 -0.37 -4.18 -7.38
CA ILE A 429 0.13 -4.94 -8.54
C ILE A 429 0.81 -6.25 -8.11
N ASN A 430 1.76 -6.20 -7.17
CA ASN A 430 2.49 -7.35 -6.64
C ASN A 430 2.25 -7.52 -5.15
N ILE A 431 1.07 -8.04 -4.82
CA ILE A 431 0.60 -8.24 -3.44
C ILE A 431 1.42 -9.35 -2.77
N ASN A 432 2.11 -9.02 -1.68
CA ASN A 432 2.88 -9.97 -0.88
C ASN A 432 2.19 -10.25 0.47
N LYS A 433 1.32 -9.34 0.94
CA LYS A 433 0.44 -9.48 2.11
C LYS A 433 -0.95 -8.89 1.81
N GLY A 434 -1.83 -9.73 1.27
CA GLY A 434 -3.23 -9.40 0.96
C GLY A 434 -4.24 -10.18 1.80
N SER A 435 -5.38 -9.56 2.12
CA SER A 435 -6.52 -10.19 2.80
C SER A 435 -7.83 -9.57 2.32
N TYR A 436 -8.69 -10.42 1.78
CA TYR A 436 -10.03 -10.08 1.31
C TYR A 436 -11.04 -11.05 1.90
N VAL A 437 -12.15 -10.54 2.41
CA VAL A 437 -13.33 -11.33 2.77
C VAL A 437 -14.57 -10.53 2.37
N GLN A 438 -15.49 -11.15 1.64
CA GLN A 438 -16.82 -10.60 1.36
C GLN A 438 -17.89 -11.60 1.82
N ILE A 439 -18.94 -11.07 2.46
CA ILE A 439 -20.14 -11.81 2.81
C ILE A 439 -21.32 -11.06 2.19
N LEU A 440 -21.99 -11.66 1.21
CA LEU A 440 -23.14 -11.10 0.51
C LEU A 440 -24.40 -11.91 0.86
N ALA A 441 -25.51 -11.21 1.10
CA ALA A 441 -26.84 -11.78 1.14
C ALA A 441 -27.80 -10.95 0.27
N GLN A 442 -28.66 -11.61 -0.50
CA GLN A 442 -29.71 -11.01 -1.32
C GLN A 442 -31.01 -11.78 -1.13
N ILE A 443 -32.15 -11.10 -1.19
CA ILE A 443 -33.48 -11.70 -1.17
C ILE A 443 -34.34 -11.09 -2.28
N GLY A 444 -35.24 -11.87 -2.87
CA GLY A 444 -36.34 -11.45 -3.73
C GLY A 444 -37.64 -12.08 -3.22
N GLN A 445 -38.77 -11.43 -3.44
CA GLN A 445 -40.08 -11.93 -2.98
C GLN A 445 -41.12 -11.81 -4.10
N GLU A 446 -41.82 -12.92 -4.35
CA GLU A 446 -42.86 -13.01 -5.37
C GLU A 446 -43.94 -11.94 -5.17
N GLY A 447 -44.32 -11.24 -6.25
CA GLY A 447 -45.34 -10.19 -6.22
C GLY A 447 -44.89 -8.84 -5.63
N PHE A 448 -43.68 -8.73 -5.08
CA PHE A 448 -43.06 -7.47 -4.65
C PHE A 448 -42.09 -6.90 -5.71
N GLY A 449 -42.40 -7.12 -6.99
CA GLY A 449 -41.54 -6.77 -8.13
C GLY A 449 -40.49 -7.84 -8.48
N SER A 450 -40.54 -8.99 -7.81
CA SER A 450 -39.86 -10.22 -8.26
C SER A 450 -40.90 -11.22 -8.78
N ASP A 451 -40.55 -11.96 -9.82
CA ASP A 451 -41.41 -12.99 -10.41
C ASP A 451 -41.34 -14.31 -9.62
N ILE A 452 -40.27 -14.52 -8.84
CA ILE A 452 -40.07 -15.69 -7.95
C ILE A 452 -39.65 -15.27 -6.52
N ASP A 453 -39.90 -16.15 -5.55
CA ASP A 453 -39.28 -16.08 -4.23
C ASP A 453 -37.81 -16.50 -4.34
N PHE A 454 -36.89 -15.69 -3.82
CA PHE A 454 -35.44 -15.89 -3.99
C PHE A 454 -34.67 -15.51 -2.72
N ALA A 455 -33.62 -16.27 -2.42
CA ALA A 455 -32.61 -15.91 -1.42
C ALA A 455 -31.26 -16.48 -1.83
N LYS A 456 -30.23 -15.63 -1.94
CA LYS A 456 -28.84 -16.01 -2.25
C LYS A 456 -27.91 -15.52 -1.15
N ALA A 457 -27.00 -16.38 -0.73
CA ALA A 457 -25.90 -16.04 0.17
C ALA A 457 -24.58 -16.49 -0.46
N VAL A 458 -23.55 -15.63 -0.36
CA VAL A 458 -22.19 -15.89 -0.87
C VAL A 458 -21.17 -15.47 0.19
N VAL A 459 -20.13 -16.27 0.37
CA VAL A 459 -18.94 -15.94 1.17
C VAL A 459 -17.71 -16.18 0.32
N GLU A 460 -16.99 -15.11 0.01
CA GLU A 460 -15.69 -15.13 -0.66
C GLU A 460 -14.58 -14.80 0.33
N ALA A 461 -13.45 -15.49 0.24
CA ALA A 461 -12.26 -15.13 1.00
C ALA A 461 -10.97 -15.44 0.23
N THR A 462 -10.03 -14.51 0.25
CA THR A 462 -8.69 -14.66 -0.37
C THR A 462 -7.62 -14.09 0.57
N PHE A 463 -6.60 -14.90 0.86
CA PHE A 463 -5.48 -14.57 1.75
C PHE A 463 -4.16 -14.82 1.03
N ILE A 464 -3.29 -13.82 1.03
CA ILE A 464 -1.95 -13.85 0.40
C ILE A 464 -0.93 -13.51 1.48
N ARG A 465 0.11 -14.35 1.65
CA ARG A 465 1.23 -14.10 2.57
C ARG A 465 2.54 -14.51 1.94
N THR A 466 3.58 -13.71 2.15
CA THR A 466 4.95 -13.99 1.69
C THR A 466 5.89 -14.01 2.88
N PHE A 467 6.77 -15.01 2.92
CA PHE A 467 7.71 -15.24 4.02
C PHE A 467 9.14 -15.15 3.50
N GLY A 468 9.97 -14.34 4.17
CA GLY A 468 11.36 -14.08 3.75
C GLY A 468 11.47 -13.54 2.32
N ASP A 469 10.48 -12.77 1.88
CA ASP A 469 10.35 -12.14 0.55
C ASP A 469 10.41 -13.11 -0.67
N VAL A 470 10.42 -14.42 -0.40
CA VAL A 470 10.69 -15.47 -1.39
C VAL A 470 9.59 -16.55 -1.43
N HIS A 471 9.01 -16.91 -0.27
CA HIS A 471 8.04 -17.99 -0.14
C HIS A 471 6.63 -17.43 -0.05
N ARG A 472 5.90 -17.37 -1.17
CA ARG A 472 4.52 -16.86 -1.24
C ARG A 472 3.51 -18.01 -1.14
N VAL A 473 2.45 -17.79 -0.38
CA VAL A 473 1.28 -18.67 -0.28
C VAL A 473 0.03 -17.84 -0.52
N SER A 474 -0.84 -18.31 -1.41
CA SER A 474 -2.18 -17.79 -1.59
C SER A 474 -3.22 -18.87 -1.30
N VAL A 475 -4.29 -18.49 -0.61
CA VAL A 475 -5.45 -19.34 -0.32
C VAL A 475 -6.70 -18.55 -0.72
N ARG A 476 -7.53 -19.11 -1.60
CA ARG A 476 -8.86 -18.59 -1.94
C ARG A 476 -9.91 -19.64 -1.63
N GLY A 477 -11.11 -19.21 -1.26
CA GLY A 477 -12.30 -20.06 -1.23
C GLY A 477 -13.57 -19.27 -1.43
N GLU A 478 -14.60 -19.96 -1.91
CA GLU A 478 -15.91 -19.39 -2.23
C GLU A 478 -17.01 -20.39 -1.84
N LEU A 479 -18.00 -19.92 -1.09
CA LEU A 479 -19.14 -20.71 -0.63
C LEU A 479 -20.43 -20.01 -1.04
N GLY A 480 -21.37 -20.74 -1.63
CA GLY A 480 -22.62 -20.19 -2.15
C GLY A 480 -23.83 -21.06 -1.84
N ALA A 481 -24.97 -20.42 -1.56
CA ALA A 481 -26.26 -21.11 -1.42
C ALA A 481 -27.41 -20.25 -1.95
N ILE A 482 -28.29 -20.87 -2.74
CA ILE A 482 -29.55 -20.31 -3.26
C ILE A 482 -30.72 -21.12 -2.70
N LYS A 483 -31.79 -20.42 -2.32
CA LYS A 483 -33.10 -20.98 -2.02
C LYS A 483 -34.15 -20.22 -2.82
N THR A 484 -35.10 -20.94 -3.41
CA THR A 484 -36.18 -20.38 -4.23
C THR A 484 -37.38 -21.32 -4.27
N ASN A 485 -38.54 -20.84 -4.70
CA ASN A 485 -39.71 -21.65 -5.05
C ASN A 485 -39.59 -22.31 -6.44
N SER A 486 -38.96 -21.65 -7.42
CA SER A 486 -38.73 -22.18 -8.77
C SER A 486 -37.27 -21.94 -9.19
N PHE A 487 -36.50 -23.00 -9.44
CA PHE A 487 -35.08 -22.87 -9.78
C PHE A 487 -34.82 -22.68 -11.26
N ASP A 488 -35.70 -23.23 -12.10
CA ASP A 488 -35.55 -23.18 -13.56
C ASP A 488 -35.86 -21.76 -14.09
N GLU A 489 -36.62 -20.98 -13.31
CA GLU A 489 -36.85 -19.53 -13.46
C GLU A 489 -35.74 -18.64 -12.85
N VAL A 490 -34.76 -19.20 -12.13
CA VAL A 490 -33.63 -18.39 -11.60
C VAL A 490 -32.73 -17.96 -12.76
N PRO A 491 -32.43 -16.64 -12.91
CA PRO A 491 -31.50 -16.12 -13.88
C PRO A 491 -30.14 -16.83 -13.88
N THR A 492 -29.59 -17.12 -15.05
CA THR A 492 -28.31 -17.81 -15.25
C THR A 492 -27.15 -17.06 -14.60
N SER A 493 -27.17 -15.72 -14.60
CA SER A 493 -26.18 -14.89 -13.89
C SER A 493 -26.21 -15.07 -12.37
N LEU A 494 -27.34 -15.56 -11.82
CA LEU A 494 -27.53 -15.77 -10.39
C LEU A 494 -27.29 -17.21 -9.94
N ARG A 495 -27.31 -18.21 -10.83
CA ARG A 495 -26.96 -19.62 -10.54
C ARG A 495 -25.46 -19.76 -10.22
N PHE A 496 -25.05 -20.89 -9.65
CA PHE A 496 -23.63 -21.18 -9.38
C PHE A 496 -23.02 -22.18 -10.36
N PHE A 497 -21.74 -21.97 -10.66
CA PHE A 497 -20.93 -22.81 -11.55
C PHE A 497 -19.49 -22.89 -11.01
N ALA A 498 -18.76 -23.96 -11.32
CA ALA A 498 -17.34 -24.07 -11.02
C ALA A 498 -16.53 -24.53 -12.26
N GLY A 499 -15.20 -24.43 -12.19
CA GLY A 499 -14.30 -24.65 -13.34
C GLY A 499 -13.80 -23.33 -13.98
N GLY A 500 -12.64 -23.39 -14.65
CA GLY A 500 -11.97 -22.24 -15.24
C GLY A 500 -10.97 -21.51 -14.32
N ASP A 501 -10.33 -20.47 -14.87
CA ASP A 501 -9.15 -19.78 -14.30
C ASP A 501 -9.35 -19.27 -12.87
N GLN A 502 -10.54 -18.78 -12.53
CA GLN A 502 -10.90 -18.29 -11.18
C GLN A 502 -11.90 -19.20 -10.47
N SER A 503 -11.79 -20.52 -10.59
CA SER A 503 -12.62 -21.45 -9.80
C SER A 503 -11.87 -22.73 -9.43
N VAL A 504 -11.86 -23.72 -10.34
CA VAL A 504 -11.12 -24.98 -10.22
C VAL A 504 -10.40 -25.17 -11.54
N ARG A 505 -9.08 -24.91 -11.55
CA ARG A 505 -8.25 -25.08 -12.76
C ARG A 505 -8.23 -26.54 -13.18
N GLY A 506 -7.88 -26.83 -14.42
CA GLY A 506 -7.92 -28.17 -15.01
C GLY A 506 -9.24 -28.47 -15.70
N PHE A 507 -10.27 -27.66 -15.43
CA PHE A 507 -11.60 -27.71 -16.01
C PHE A 507 -11.87 -26.42 -16.80
N ASP A 508 -12.72 -26.52 -17.82
CA ASP A 508 -13.21 -25.41 -18.62
C ASP A 508 -14.09 -24.46 -17.78
N TYR A 509 -14.34 -23.27 -18.34
CA TYR A 509 -15.16 -22.26 -17.69
C TYR A 509 -16.59 -22.77 -17.46
N ARG A 510 -17.02 -22.78 -16.20
CA ARG A 510 -18.36 -23.23 -15.73
C ARG A 510 -18.69 -24.72 -15.93
N GLU A 511 -17.75 -25.54 -16.41
CA GLU A 511 -17.91 -26.98 -16.69
C GLU A 511 -18.47 -27.79 -15.51
N ILE A 512 -18.06 -27.47 -14.28
CA ILE A 512 -18.47 -28.18 -13.07
C ILE A 512 -19.81 -27.62 -12.56
N SER A 513 -20.93 -28.15 -13.07
CA SER A 513 -22.29 -27.87 -12.57
C SER A 513 -23.25 -29.04 -12.80
N PRO A 514 -24.49 -29.03 -12.25
CA PRO A 514 -25.54 -29.97 -12.65
C PRO A 514 -25.88 -29.82 -14.14
N THR A 515 -26.12 -30.94 -14.82
CA THR A 515 -26.46 -30.95 -16.25
C THR A 515 -27.90 -31.40 -16.52
N ALA A 516 -28.48 -30.96 -17.64
CA ALA A 516 -29.79 -31.39 -18.14
C ALA A 516 -29.79 -31.56 -19.67
N GLU A 517 -30.76 -32.30 -20.22
CA GLU A 517 -30.96 -32.39 -21.66
C GLU A 517 -31.68 -31.12 -22.16
N VAL A 518 -31.04 -30.36 -23.06
CA VAL A 518 -31.56 -29.12 -23.68
C VAL A 518 -31.51 -29.23 -25.21
N ILE A 519 -32.25 -28.39 -25.93
CA ILE A 519 -32.19 -28.38 -27.40
C ILE A 519 -31.14 -27.37 -27.86
N ASP A 520 -30.12 -27.87 -28.55
CA ASP A 520 -29.14 -27.07 -29.29
C ASP A 520 -29.84 -26.13 -30.29
N PRO A 521 -29.71 -24.79 -30.16
CA PRO A 521 -30.40 -23.82 -31.01
C PRO A 521 -29.78 -23.71 -32.43
N GLU A 522 -28.53 -24.11 -32.63
CA GLU A 522 -27.93 -24.16 -33.97
C GLU A 522 -28.37 -25.41 -34.75
N THR A 523 -28.39 -26.58 -34.08
CA THR A 523 -28.56 -27.88 -34.75
C THR A 523 -29.93 -28.54 -34.53
N GLY A 524 -30.70 -28.10 -33.54
CA GLY A 524 -32.03 -28.63 -33.19
C GLY A 524 -32.02 -30.01 -32.53
N ASN A 525 -30.87 -30.46 -32.02
CA ASN A 525 -30.70 -31.77 -31.37
C ASN A 525 -30.72 -31.66 -29.84
N LEU A 526 -31.07 -32.75 -29.15
CA LEU A 526 -30.89 -32.82 -27.70
C LEU A 526 -29.40 -33.02 -27.37
N ILE A 527 -28.88 -32.15 -26.51
CA ILE A 527 -27.52 -32.20 -25.95
C ILE A 527 -27.60 -32.17 -24.41
N LEU A 528 -26.56 -32.67 -23.73
CA LEU A 528 -26.46 -32.61 -22.27
C LEU A 528 -25.61 -31.40 -21.88
N ASP A 529 -26.18 -30.47 -21.11
CA ASP A 529 -25.60 -29.14 -20.91
C ASP A 529 -25.66 -28.65 -19.45
N SER A 530 -24.74 -27.77 -19.05
CA SER A 530 -24.47 -27.30 -17.69
C SER A 530 -25.44 -26.19 -17.26
N ILE A 531 -26.49 -26.55 -16.50
CA ILE A 531 -27.59 -25.64 -16.12
C ILE A 531 -27.36 -24.83 -14.83
N GLY A 532 -26.26 -25.09 -14.10
CA GLY A 532 -25.93 -24.39 -12.86
C GLY A 532 -26.59 -24.97 -11.60
N GLY A 533 -25.96 -24.74 -10.45
CA GLY A 533 -26.32 -25.32 -9.15
C GLY A 533 -26.87 -24.32 -8.13
N LYS A 534 -27.62 -24.85 -7.15
CA LYS A 534 -28.11 -24.14 -5.96
C LYS A 534 -27.02 -23.90 -4.91
N TYR A 535 -25.97 -24.71 -4.91
CA TYR A 535 -24.87 -24.66 -3.95
C TYR A 535 -23.53 -24.56 -4.67
N LEU A 536 -22.60 -23.82 -4.08
CA LEU A 536 -21.21 -23.71 -4.51
C LEU A 536 -20.29 -23.97 -3.32
N ALA A 537 -19.23 -24.73 -3.55
CA ALA A 537 -18.07 -24.73 -2.69
C ALA A 537 -16.80 -24.85 -3.55
N THR A 538 -15.89 -23.89 -3.44
CA THR A 538 -14.56 -23.97 -4.05
C THR A 538 -13.47 -23.56 -3.05
N SER A 539 -12.27 -24.11 -3.24
CA SER A 539 -11.07 -23.76 -2.48
C SER A 539 -9.83 -24.00 -3.32
N SER A 540 -8.88 -23.06 -3.29
CA SER A 540 -7.62 -23.07 -4.01
C SER A 540 -6.49 -22.79 -3.02
N ILE A 541 -5.50 -23.66 -2.93
CA ILE A 541 -4.26 -23.42 -2.19
C ILE A 541 -3.09 -23.45 -3.17
N GLU A 542 -2.34 -22.35 -3.22
CA GLU A 542 -1.18 -22.20 -4.10
C GLU A 542 0.06 -21.76 -3.32
N TYR A 543 1.20 -22.35 -3.66
CA TYR A 543 2.52 -21.97 -3.18
C TYR A 543 3.38 -21.53 -4.35
N ALA A 544 4.04 -20.38 -4.23
CA ALA A 544 4.91 -19.81 -5.26
C ALA A 544 6.26 -19.38 -4.66
N TYR A 545 7.34 -19.91 -5.24
CA TYR A 545 8.73 -19.68 -4.82
C TYR A 545 9.45 -18.73 -5.78
N GLN A 546 9.90 -17.57 -5.29
CA GLN A 546 10.65 -16.60 -6.07
C GLN A 546 12.11 -17.05 -6.27
N PHE A 547 12.43 -17.56 -7.46
CA PHE A 547 13.76 -18.08 -7.79
C PHE A 547 14.68 -17.03 -8.44
N THR A 548 14.11 -15.92 -8.91
CA THR A 548 14.82 -14.70 -9.33
C THR A 548 13.82 -13.52 -9.31
N ASP A 549 14.31 -12.29 -9.38
CA ASP A 549 13.46 -11.11 -9.26
C ASP A 549 12.39 -11.05 -10.36
N GLY A 550 11.14 -10.87 -9.93
CA GLY A 550 9.98 -10.86 -10.80
C GLY A 550 9.53 -12.23 -11.34
N TRP A 551 10.14 -13.35 -10.95
CA TRP A 551 9.75 -14.69 -11.41
C TRP A 551 9.52 -15.65 -10.24
N ARG A 552 8.37 -16.34 -10.23
CA ARG A 552 8.03 -17.34 -9.21
C ARG A 552 7.65 -18.67 -9.88
N ALA A 553 8.17 -19.77 -9.35
CA ALA A 553 7.72 -21.12 -9.71
C ALA A 553 6.60 -21.52 -8.75
N ALA A 554 5.44 -21.87 -9.28
CA ALA A 554 4.23 -22.12 -8.51
C ALA A 554 3.78 -23.59 -8.59
N ALA A 555 3.04 -24.02 -7.58
CA ALA A 555 2.26 -25.26 -7.58
C ALA A 555 0.98 -25.06 -6.76
N PHE A 556 -0.13 -25.62 -7.22
CA PHE A 556 -1.43 -25.45 -6.58
C PHE A 556 -2.21 -26.77 -6.46
N VAL A 557 -3.23 -26.73 -5.60
CA VAL A 557 -4.32 -27.69 -5.52
C VAL A 557 -5.64 -26.91 -5.43
N ASP A 558 -6.58 -27.23 -6.32
CA ASP A 558 -7.95 -26.69 -6.27
C ASP A 558 -8.93 -27.83 -5.98
N VAL A 559 -10.03 -27.52 -5.29
CA VAL A 559 -11.11 -28.46 -4.96
C VAL A 559 -12.44 -27.70 -5.05
N GLY A 560 -13.47 -28.29 -5.66
CA GLY A 560 -14.79 -27.70 -5.63
C GLY A 560 -15.91 -28.47 -6.31
N THR A 561 -17.12 -27.89 -6.22
CA THR A 561 -18.34 -28.34 -6.91
C THR A 561 -19.34 -27.19 -6.96
N ALA A 562 -20.13 -27.11 -8.04
CA ALA A 562 -21.45 -26.49 -8.00
C ALA A 562 -22.51 -27.60 -8.15
N THR A 563 -23.54 -27.60 -7.31
CA THR A 563 -24.45 -28.74 -7.20
C THR A 563 -25.85 -28.37 -6.68
N ASN A 564 -26.80 -29.30 -6.84
CA ASN A 564 -28.12 -29.29 -6.21
C ASN A 564 -28.24 -30.27 -5.02
N ASP A 565 -27.24 -31.14 -4.77
CA ASP A 565 -27.17 -32.03 -3.61
C ASP A 565 -25.86 -31.83 -2.84
N VAL A 566 -25.95 -31.56 -1.53
CA VAL A 566 -24.79 -31.36 -0.65
C VAL A 566 -23.94 -32.63 -0.42
N ASN A 567 -24.41 -33.79 -0.87
CA ASN A 567 -23.67 -35.06 -0.83
C ASN A 567 -22.83 -35.34 -2.10
N THR A 568 -22.82 -34.43 -3.09
CA THR A 568 -22.04 -34.58 -4.33
C THR A 568 -20.54 -34.73 -4.07
N THR A 569 -19.90 -35.66 -4.81
CA THR A 569 -18.45 -35.85 -4.78
C THR A 569 -17.73 -34.58 -5.24
N LEU A 570 -16.76 -34.12 -4.46
CA LEU A 570 -15.94 -32.96 -4.83
C LEU A 570 -14.98 -33.29 -5.98
N THR A 571 -15.01 -32.46 -7.01
CA THR A 571 -14.01 -32.43 -8.08
C THR A 571 -12.74 -31.75 -7.56
N TYR A 572 -11.56 -32.18 -8.03
CA TYR A 572 -10.29 -31.57 -7.63
C TYR A 572 -9.28 -31.50 -8.77
N SER A 573 -8.25 -30.67 -8.61
CA SER A 573 -7.16 -30.57 -9.56
C SER A 573 -5.84 -30.20 -8.90
N VAL A 574 -4.75 -30.44 -9.63
CA VAL A 574 -3.40 -30.02 -9.25
C VAL A 574 -2.63 -29.56 -10.49
N GLY A 575 -1.66 -28.68 -10.31
CA GLY A 575 -0.78 -28.28 -11.41
C GLY A 575 0.44 -27.46 -10.99
N PRO A 576 1.55 -27.54 -11.75
CA PRO A 576 2.61 -26.54 -11.71
C PRO A 576 2.18 -25.25 -12.43
N GLY A 577 2.85 -24.15 -12.09
CA GLY A 577 2.71 -22.87 -12.79
C GLY A 577 3.96 -22.00 -12.69
N ILE A 578 3.92 -20.86 -13.38
CA ILE A 578 4.94 -19.82 -13.38
C ILE A 578 4.25 -18.46 -13.25
N HIS A 579 4.70 -17.63 -12.30
CA HIS A 579 4.38 -16.21 -12.26
C HIS A 579 5.52 -15.40 -12.88
N TRP A 580 5.16 -14.40 -13.67
CA TRP A 580 6.07 -13.37 -14.17
C TRP A 580 5.49 -12.00 -13.89
N LEU A 581 6.14 -11.21 -13.03
CA LEU A 581 5.86 -9.81 -12.85
C LEU A 581 6.46 -9.02 -14.02
N SER A 582 5.67 -8.83 -15.07
CA SER A 582 6.09 -8.05 -16.24
C SER A 582 6.02 -6.53 -15.95
N PRO A 583 6.69 -5.69 -16.76
CA PRO A 583 6.59 -4.23 -16.65
C PRO A 583 5.18 -3.65 -16.84
N ILE A 584 4.21 -4.46 -17.28
CA ILE A 584 2.80 -4.08 -17.48
C ILE A 584 1.83 -4.79 -16.51
N GLY A 585 2.35 -5.55 -15.53
CA GLY A 585 1.56 -6.27 -14.52
C GLY A 585 1.92 -7.76 -14.40
N PRO A 586 1.38 -8.46 -13.39
CA PRO A 586 1.62 -9.87 -13.17
C PRO A 586 0.91 -10.74 -14.23
N VAL A 587 1.66 -11.66 -14.81
CA VAL A 587 1.21 -12.74 -15.69
C VAL A 587 1.38 -14.06 -14.96
N ARG A 588 0.39 -14.94 -15.00
CA ARG A 588 0.43 -16.26 -14.36
C ARG A 588 0.06 -17.33 -15.39
N PHE A 589 0.89 -18.37 -15.48
CA PHE A 589 0.72 -19.50 -16.39
C PHE A 589 0.61 -20.79 -15.57
N TYR A 590 -0.32 -21.68 -15.90
CA TYR A 590 -0.48 -22.96 -15.22
C TYR A 590 -0.74 -24.09 -16.22
N ILE A 591 -0.22 -25.28 -15.92
CA ILE A 591 -0.66 -26.52 -16.57
C ILE A 591 -1.40 -27.31 -15.50
N ALA A 592 -2.70 -27.48 -15.67
CA ALA A 592 -3.59 -28.04 -14.68
C ALA A 592 -4.12 -29.40 -15.13
N ARG A 593 -4.29 -30.32 -14.18
CA ARG A 593 -4.96 -31.60 -14.42
C ARG A 593 -6.17 -31.74 -13.49
N GLY A 594 -7.34 -31.85 -14.10
CA GLY A 594 -8.59 -32.13 -13.40
C GLY A 594 -8.81 -33.61 -13.11
N PHE A 595 -9.55 -33.88 -12.04
CA PHE A 595 -10.01 -35.19 -11.60
C PHE A 595 -11.47 -35.08 -11.16
N ALA A 596 -12.39 -35.53 -12.02
CA ALA A 596 -13.82 -35.66 -11.75
C ALA A 596 -14.19 -37.14 -11.47
N PRO A 597 -15.43 -37.45 -11.04
CA PRO A 597 -15.86 -38.83 -10.77
C PRO A 597 -15.93 -39.72 -12.02
N ASP A 598 -16.11 -39.10 -13.18
CA ASP A 598 -16.33 -39.66 -14.51
C ASP A 598 -15.13 -39.46 -15.44
N GLU A 599 -14.48 -38.29 -15.41
CA GLU A 599 -13.36 -38.00 -16.31
C GLU A 599 -12.13 -37.31 -15.69
N ASN A 600 -11.08 -37.13 -16.50
CA ASN A 600 -9.79 -36.55 -16.12
C ASN A 600 -9.30 -35.61 -17.23
N THR A 601 -9.41 -34.32 -17.00
CA THR A 601 -9.14 -33.23 -17.95
C THR A 601 -7.71 -32.68 -17.80
N TRP A 602 -7.22 -32.00 -18.85
CA TRP A 602 -5.95 -31.27 -18.83
C TRP A 602 -6.15 -29.91 -19.48
N GLN A 603 -5.84 -28.83 -18.76
CA GLN A 603 -6.03 -27.47 -19.24
C GLN A 603 -4.77 -26.62 -19.05
N LEU A 604 -4.58 -25.67 -19.97
CA LEU A 604 -3.62 -24.58 -19.83
C LEU A 604 -4.38 -23.37 -19.30
N HIS A 605 -3.88 -22.71 -18.26
CA HIS A 605 -4.44 -21.45 -17.78
C HIS A 605 -3.45 -20.30 -17.94
N ILE A 606 -3.94 -19.13 -18.38
CA ILE A 606 -3.16 -17.92 -18.58
C ILE A 606 -3.93 -16.74 -17.99
N MET A 607 -3.40 -16.10 -16.95
CA MET A 607 -4.06 -14.99 -16.27
C MET A 607 -3.19 -13.73 -16.36
N LEU A 608 -3.72 -12.64 -16.89
CA LEU A 608 -3.10 -11.31 -16.83
C LEU A 608 -3.91 -10.40 -15.89
N GLY A 609 -3.25 -9.90 -14.83
CA GLY A 609 -3.83 -8.98 -13.85
C GLY A 609 -3.61 -9.39 -12.39
N PRO A 610 -3.80 -8.45 -11.44
CA PRO A 610 -3.58 -8.65 -10.00
C PRO A 610 -4.54 -9.69 -9.39
N GLU A 611 -4.33 -10.01 -8.11
CA GLU A 611 -5.08 -11.04 -7.38
C GLU A 611 -6.15 -10.49 -6.41
N LEU A 612 -6.14 -9.19 -6.07
CA LEU A 612 -7.08 -8.51 -5.14
C LEU A 612 -7.24 -7.00 -5.44
#